data_AF-A0A353K0H6-F1
#
_entry.id   AF-A0A353K0H6-F1
#
_cell.length_a   1.000
_cell.length_b   1.000
_cell.length_c   1.000
_cell.angle_alpha   90.00
_cell.angle_beta   90.00
_cell.angle_gamma   90.00
#
_symmetry.space_group_name_H-M   'P 1'
#
loop_
_entity.id
_entity.type
_entity.pdbx_description
1 polymer ?
#
loop_
_entity_poly.entity_id
_entity_poly.type
_entity_poly.pdbx_seq_one_letter_code
_entity_poly.pdbx_strand_id
1 'polypeptide(L)' 'MIILKFINKYFDIRVFALFLVTSFILIFIDAKDYKKLNMAKEERFSKVAGYIYAVLAVVLYGISKFV' A
#
# COMPACT_ATOMS: atom_id res chain seq x y z
N MET A 1 17.53 -4.51 15.73
CA MET A 1 16.42 -4.71 16.70
C MET A 1 15.56 -3.46 16.99
N ILE A 2 15.91 -2.27 16.49
CA ILE A 2 15.08 -1.04 16.68
C ILE A 2 13.94 -0.98 15.66
N ILE A 3 14.23 -1.30 14.39
CA ILE A 3 13.26 -1.26 13.28
C ILE A 3 12.12 -2.27 13.49
N LEU A 4 12.44 -3.49 13.91
CA LEU A 4 11.47 -4.54 14.23
C LEU A 4 10.51 -4.14 15.37
N LYS A 5 11.04 -3.54 16.44
CA LYS A 5 10.22 -3.02 17.56
C LYS A 5 9.35 -1.84 17.13
N PHE A 6 9.85 -0.98 16.24
CA PHE A 6 9.06 0.11 15.67
C PHE A 6 7.89 -0.43 14.84
N ILE A 7 8.14 -1.42 13.97
CA ILE A 7 7.09 -2.05 13.17
C ILE A 7 6.02 -2.69 14.07
N ASN A 8 6.40 -3.50 15.06
CA ASN A 8 5.42 -4.08 15.98
C ASN A 8 4.58 -3.01 16.70
N LYS A 9 5.22 -1.93 17.18
CA LYS A 9 4.54 -0.90 17.97
C LYS A 9 3.57 -0.04 17.15
N TYR A 10 3.92 0.27 15.89
CA TYR A 10 3.18 1.25 15.09
C TYR A 10 2.36 0.62 13.96
N PHE A 11 2.71 -0.58 13.48
CA PHE A 11 2.04 -1.23 12.36
C PHE A 11 0.87 -2.10 12.84
N ASP A 12 -0.12 -1.45 13.45
CA ASP A 12 -1.34 -2.09 13.93
C ASP A 12 -2.35 -2.36 12.80
N ILE A 13 -3.51 -2.93 13.15
CA ILE A 13 -4.58 -3.23 12.19
C ILE A 13 -5.10 -1.98 11.45
N ARG A 14 -5.00 -0.79 12.07
CA ARG A 14 -5.45 0.48 11.48
C ARG A 14 -4.47 0.90 10.39
N VAL A 15 -3.17 0.81 10.65
CA VAL A 15 -2.14 1.08 9.64
C VAL A 15 -2.21 0.07 8.50
N PHE A 16 -2.41 -1.21 8.81
CA PHE A 16 -2.67 -2.22 7.78
C PHE A 16 -3.87 -1.87 6.89
N ALA A 17 -5.01 -1.52 7.50
CA ALA A 17 -6.20 -1.12 6.76
C ALA A 17 -5.96 0.14 5.90
N LEU A 18 -5.23 1.13 6.42
CA LEU A 18 -4.85 2.33 5.67
C LEU A 18 -4.01 2.00 4.43
N PHE A 19 -3.07 1.07 4.54
CA PHE A 19 -2.27 0.63 3.39
C PHE A 19 -3.12 -0.08 2.34
N LEU A 20 -4.07 -0.94 2.76
CA LEU A 20 -4.98 -1.61 1.84
C LEU A 20 -5.93 -0.61 1.15
N VAL A 21 -6.48 0.34 1.88
CA VAL A 21 -7.34 1.40 1.32
C VAL A 21 -6.55 2.25 0.32
N THR A 22 -5.32 2.66 0.68
CA THR A 22 -4.44 3.41 -0.22
C THR A 22 -4.12 2.62 -1.48
N SER A 23 -3.82 1.33 -1.34
CA SER A 23 -3.60 0.43 -2.47
C SER A 23 -4.81 0.37 -3.39
N PHE A 24 -6.01 0.23 -2.83
CA PHE A 24 -7.26 0.22 -3.59
C PHE A 24 -7.48 1.53 -4.35
N ILE A 25 -7.27 2.68 -3.70
CA ILE A 25 -7.41 3.99 -4.33
C ILE A 25 -6.46 4.11 -5.52
N LEU A 26 -5.19 3.77 -5.35
CA LEU A 26 -4.18 3.84 -6.42
C LEU A 26 -4.54 2.94 -7.61
N ILE A 27 -4.91 1.69 -7.36
CA ILE A 27 -5.17 0.71 -8.43
C ILE A 27 -6.46 1.03 -9.20
N PHE A 28 -7.51 1.46 -8.51
CA PHE A 28 -8.86 1.52 -9.08
C PHE A 28 -9.39 2.93 -9.32
N ILE A 29 -9.07 3.89 -8.44
CA ILE A 29 -9.56 5.27 -8.55
C ILE A 29 -8.57 6.08 -9.38
N ASP A 30 -7.34 6.25 -8.87
CA ASP A 30 -6.35 7.12 -9.49
C ASP A 30 -5.97 6.62 -10.89
N ALA A 31 -5.71 5.32 -11.03
CA ALA A 31 -5.40 4.75 -12.35
C ALA A 31 -6.55 4.93 -13.36
N LYS A 32 -7.81 4.87 -12.90
CA LYS A 32 -8.97 5.12 -13.77
C LYS A 32 -9.04 6.60 -14.18
N ASP A 33 -8.71 7.52 -13.29
CA ASP A 33 -8.71 8.94 -13.60
C ASP A 33 -7.54 9.32 -14.52
N TYR A 34 -6.34 8.78 -14.31
CA TYR A 34 -5.22 8.95 -15.25
C TYR A 34 -5.55 8.40 -16.64
N LYS A 35 -6.26 7.28 -16.72
CA LYS A 35 -6.73 6.72 -17.99
C LYS A 35 -7.67 7.67 -18.72
N LYS A 36 -8.61 8.32 -18.01
CA LYS A 36 -9.53 9.32 -18.61
C LYS A 36 -8.78 10.55 -19.14
N LEU A 37 -7.65 10.89 -18.54
CA LEU A 37 -6.81 12.02 -18.93
C LEU A 37 -5.77 11.65 -20.01
N ASN A 38 -5.81 10.43 -20.57
CA ASN A 38 -4.79 9.90 -21.51
C ASN A 38 -3.35 9.89 -20.95
N MET A 39 -3.20 9.80 -19.62
CA MET A 39 -1.92 9.78 -18.90
C MET A 39 -1.45 8.34 -18.66
N ALA A 40 -0.95 7.68 -19.72
CA ALA A 40 -0.66 6.25 -19.71
C ALA A 40 0.53 5.84 -18.82
N LYS A 41 1.50 6.73 -18.57
CA LYS A 41 2.65 6.43 -17.70
C LYS A 41 2.24 6.46 -16.24
N GLU A 42 1.44 7.45 -15.88
CA GLU A 42 0.91 7.72 -14.54
C GLU A 42 -0.11 6.66 -14.15
N GLU A 43 -0.97 6.22 -15.08
CA GLU A 43 -1.86 5.06 -14.85
C GLU A 43 -1.05 3.82 -14.44
N ARG A 44 -0.01 3.49 -15.21
CA ARG A 44 0.84 2.31 -14.94
C ARG A 44 1.57 2.46 -13.61
N PHE A 45 2.16 3.63 -13.37
CA PHE A 45 2.85 3.93 -12.12
C PHE A 45 1.91 3.80 -10.92
N SER A 46 0.70 4.35 -11.01
CA SER A 46 -0.29 4.29 -9.93
C SER A 46 -0.69 2.85 -9.61
N LYS A 47 -0.95 2.03 -10.63
CA LYS A 47 -1.23 0.59 -10.44
C LYS A 47 -0.05 -0.14 -9.78
N VAL A 48 1.17 0.09 -10.27
CA VAL A 48 2.38 -0.54 -9.70
C VAL A 48 2.59 -0.12 -8.25
N ALA A 49 2.48 1.17 -7.95
CA ALA A 49 2.57 1.70 -6.59
C ALA A 49 1.49 1.07 -5.70
N GLY A 50 0.24 0.99 -6.16
CA GLY A 50 -0.84 0.34 -5.44
C GLY A 50 -0.57 -1.13 -5.12
N TYR A 51 -0.05 -1.92 -6.08
CA TYR A 51 0.36 -3.30 -5.80
C TYR A 51 1.49 -3.39 -4.78
N ILE A 52 2.48 -2.50 -4.85
CA ILE A 52 3.56 -2.42 -3.85
C ILE A 52 2.99 -2.15 -2.46
N TYR A 53 2.05 -1.21 -2.34
CA TYR A 53 1.39 -0.90 -1.06
C TYR A 53 0.63 -2.11 -0.50
N ALA A 54 -0.08 -2.88 -1.36
CA ALA A 54 -0.76 -4.10 -0.91
C ALA A 54 0.23 -5.15 -0.40
N VAL A 55 1.32 -5.39 -1.14
CA VAL A 55 2.36 -6.35 -0.72
C VAL A 55 3.00 -5.92 0.59
N LEU A 56 3.37 -4.64 0.71
CA LEU A 56 3.92 -4.08 1.95
C LEU A 56 2.95 -4.20 3.12
N ALA A 57 1.65 -3.98 2.90
CA ALA A 57 0.63 -4.15 3.93
C ALA A 57 0.69 -5.56 4.53
N VAL A 58 0.65 -6.58 3.67
CA VAL A 58 0.65 -8.00 4.08
C VAL A 58 1.96 -8.37 4.76
N VAL A 59 3.10 -7.98 4.18
CA VAL A 59 4.43 -8.31 4.71
C VAL A 59 4.67 -7.65 6.07
N LEU A 60 4.41 -6.34 6.18
CA LEU A 60 4.65 -5.58 7.41
C LEU A 60 3.70 -6.01 8.53
N TYR A 61 2.43 -6.26 8.22
CA TYR A 61 1.46 -6.76 9.20
C TYR A 61 1.80 -8.18 9.66
N GLY A 62 2.23 -9.05 8.73
CA GLY A 62 2.74 -10.37 9.07
C GLY A 62 3.91 -10.29 10.03
N ILE A 63 4.97 -9.55 9.68
CA ILE A 63 6.14 -9.34 10.53
C ILE A 63 5.75 -8.78 11.90
N SER A 64 4.84 -7.80 11.93
CA SER A 64 4.36 -7.19 13.18
C SER A 64 3.65 -8.17 14.12
N LYS A 65 3.12 -9.29 13.61
CA LYS A 65 2.46 -10.32 14.42
C LYS A 65 3.37 -11.47 14.85
N PHE A 66 4.45 -11.71 14.10
CA PHE A 66 5.43 -12.76 14.41
C PHE A 66 6.55 -12.29 15.34
N VAL A 67 6.81 -10.98 15.41
CA VAL A 67 7.84 -10.33 16.22
C VAL A 67 7.23 -9.78 17.50
#